data_AF-F7JVY6-F1
#
_entry.id   AF-F7JVY6-F1
#
_cell.length_a   1.000
_cell.length_b   1.000
_cell.length_c   1.000
_cell.angle_alpha   90.00
_cell.angle_beta   90.00
_cell.angle_gamma   90.00
#
_symmetry.space_group_name_H-M   'P 1'
#
loop_
_entity.id
_entity.type
_entity.pdbx_description
1 polymer ?
#
loop_
_entity_poly.entity_id
_entity_poly.type
_entity_poly.pdbx_seq_one_letter_code
_entity_poly.pdbx_strand_id
1 'polypeptide(L)'
;MELNNAIRKARENNIEVLCLIPKNKINKFQSLTRISYTDVTDFNNYMPYDSAITPFGSVYVPTAKSTHASNCGKENYTYSCWGGMSSIVPYVAGMYALACQADDSITFDEFYKLASETAYRSEYTFATYGMQEYRIINPGGIIEELTENDEKS
;
A
#
# COMPACT_ATOMS: atom_id res chain seq x y z
N MET A 1 -9.87 20.97 14.74
CA MET A 1 -10.46 21.89 13.74
C MET A 1 -9.47 22.24 12.65
N GLU A 2 -8.23 22.60 12.99
CA GLU A 2 -7.19 22.98 12.02
C GLU A 2 -6.82 21.86 11.02
N LEU A 3 -6.59 20.63 11.48
CA LEU A 3 -6.23 19.51 10.60
C LEU A 3 -7.30 19.24 9.52
N ASN A 4 -8.57 19.21 9.91
CA ASN A 4 -9.66 18.96 8.97
C ASN A 4 -9.80 20.10 7.95
N ASN A 5 -9.54 21.35 8.35
CA ASN A 5 -9.52 22.48 7.44
C ASN A 5 -8.35 22.39 6.45
N ALA A 6 -7.17 21.96 6.90
CA ALA A 6 -6.02 21.73 6.03
C ALA A 6 -6.28 20.62 5.01
N ILE A 7 -6.85 19.48 5.45
CA ILE A 7 -7.23 18.37 4.56
C ILE A 7 -8.29 18.82 3.54
N ARG A 8 -9.31 19.57 3.99
CA ARG A 8 -10.33 20.12 3.09
C ARG A 8 -9.70 21.04 2.04
N LYS A 9 -8.84 21.97 2.46
CA LYS A 9 -8.17 22.91 1.55
C LYS A 9 -7.27 22.18 0.53
N ALA A 10 -6.57 21.13 0.95
CA ALA A 10 -5.78 20.30 0.04
C ALA A 10 -6.67 19.66 -1.05
N ARG A 11 -7.81 19.07 -0.66
CA ARG A 11 -8.77 18.47 -1.59
C ARG A 11 -9.41 19.49 -2.55
N GLU A 12 -9.70 20.70 -2.07
CA GLU A 12 -10.17 21.80 -2.93
C GLU A 12 -9.14 22.22 -3.99
N ASN A 13 -7.88 21.82 -3.82
CA ASN A 13 -6.79 22.05 -4.78
C ASN A 13 -6.33 20.74 -5.44
N ASN A 14 -7.16 19.69 -5.45
CA ASN A 14 -6.88 18.39 -6.07
C ASN A 14 -5.64 17.68 -5.49
N ILE A 15 -5.35 17.89 -4.20
CA ILE A 15 -4.30 17.18 -3.48
C ILE A 15 -4.94 16.18 -2.52
N GLU A 16 -4.78 14.88 -2.80
CA GLU A 16 -5.21 13.83 -1.88
C GLU A 16 -4.25 13.75 -0.68
N VAL A 17 -4.82 13.59 0.52
CA VAL A 17 -4.05 13.58 1.78
C VAL A 17 -4.14 12.20 2.44
N LEU A 18 -3.00 11.50 2.44
CA LEU A 18 -2.84 10.18 3.07
C LEU A 18 -2.13 10.33 4.42
N CYS A 19 -2.83 10.01 5.51
CA CYS A 19 -2.28 10.09 6.85
C CYS A 19 -2.99 9.12 7.81
N LEU A 20 -2.26 8.62 8.81
CA LEU A 20 -2.77 7.64 9.79
C LEU A 20 -3.64 8.28 10.87
N ILE A 21 -4.74 8.91 10.46
CA ILE A 21 -5.78 9.40 11.37
C ILE A 21 -7.02 8.52 11.24
N PRO A 22 -7.87 8.42 12.28
CA PRO A 22 -9.11 7.66 12.19
C PRO A 22 -9.92 8.04 10.95
N LYS A 23 -10.50 7.04 10.28
CA LYS A 23 -11.32 7.18 9.06
C LYS A 23 -10.59 7.68 7.80
N ASN A 24 -9.27 7.90 7.81
CA ASN A 24 -8.54 8.13 6.56
C ASN A 24 -8.55 6.86 5.70
N LYS A 25 -8.66 7.03 4.37
CA LYS A 25 -8.77 5.94 3.40
C LYS A 25 -7.53 5.03 3.41
N ILE A 26 -6.37 5.55 3.81
CA ILE A 26 -5.13 4.78 3.95
C ILE A 26 -5.23 3.63 4.96
N ASN A 27 -6.13 3.72 5.95
CA ASN A 27 -6.30 2.69 6.98
C ASN A 27 -6.97 1.41 6.46
N LYS A 28 -7.40 1.38 5.18
CA LYS A 28 -7.84 0.16 4.49
C LYS A 28 -6.66 -0.71 4.05
N PHE A 29 -5.44 -0.18 4.07
CA PHE A 29 -4.22 -0.93 3.78
C PHE A 29 -3.59 -1.48 5.06
N GLN A 30 -2.86 -2.60 4.92
CA GLN A 30 -2.17 -3.27 6.02
C GLN A 30 -0.70 -3.54 5.69
N SER A 31 0.10 -3.70 6.75
CA SER A 31 1.54 -3.95 6.62
C SER A 31 1.83 -5.41 6.32
N LEU A 32 2.74 -5.64 5.37
CA LEU A 32 3.22 -6.94 4.94
C LEU A 32 4.72 -7.06 5.20
N THR A 33 5.14 -8.23 5.66
CA THR A 33 6.55 -8.62 5.75
C THR A 33 6.91 -9.65 4.69
N ARG A 34 8.19 -9.97 4.56
CA ARG A 34 8.71 -11.02 3.67
C ARG A 34 9.43 -12.07 4.49
N ILE A 35 9.51 -13.32 4.04
CA ILE A 35 10.44 -14.32 4.58
C ILE A 35 11.89 -13.83 4.35
N SER A 36 12.78 -14.09 5.31
CA SER A 36 14.19 -13.70 5.16
C SER A 36 14.90 -14.60 4.15
N TYR A 37 15.81 -14.03 3.35
CA TYR A 37 16.67 -14.76 2.39
C TYR A 37 15.94 -15.53 1.28
N THR A 38 14.67 -15.20 1.04
CA THR A 38 13.90 -15.72 -0.09
C THR A 38 13.88 -14.74 -1.26
N ASP A 39 13.42 -15.22 -2.42
CA ASP A 39 13.28 -14.41 -3.63
C ASP A 39 12.33 -13.22 -3.38
N VAL A 40 12.83 -12.02 -3.68
CA VAL A 40 12.12 -10.76 -3.46
C VAL A 40 11.06 -10.48 -4.52
N THR A 41 11.10 -11.20 -5.64
CA THR A 41 10.18 -11.05 -6.77
C THR A 41 8.98 -11.98 -6.69
N ASP A 42 9.06 -13.02 -5.87
CA ASP A 42 7.97 -13.98 -5.65
C ASP A 42 7.07 -13.52 -4.51
N PHE A 43 5.81 -13.18 -4.84
CA PHE A 43 4.83 -12.70 -3.87
C PHE A 43 4.48 -13.76 -2.80
N ASN A 44 4.68 -15.06 -3.06
CA ASN A 44 4.43 -16.12 -2.09
C ASN A 44 5.40 -16.08 -0.90
N ASN A 45 6.51 -15.34 -1.04
CA ASN A 45 7.46 -15.13 0.04
C ASN A 45 7.05 -14.00 0.99
N TYR A 46 5.91 -13.35 0.76
CA TYR A 46 5.37 -12.32 1.62
C TYR A 46 4.31 -12.88 2.55
N MET A 47 4.17 -12.30 3.73
CA MET A 47 3.14 -12.71 4.70
C MET A 47 2.70 -11.54 5.59
N PRO A 48 1.47 -11.56 6.10
CA PRO A 48 1.03 -10.66 7.15
C PRO A 48 1.88 -10.80 8.41
N TYR A 49 1.91 -9.76 9.25
CA TYR A 49 2.39 -9.91 10.62
C TYR A 49 1.37 -10.70 11.45
N ASP A 50 1.82 -11.63 12.29
CA ASP A 50 0.94 -12.52 13.09
C ASP A 50 0.05 -11.74 14.09
N SER A 51 0.46 -10.51 14.46
CA SER A 51 -0.32 -9.59 15.28
C SER A 51 -1.33 -8.74 14.51
N ALA A 52 -1.51 -8.96 13.20
CA ALA A 52 -2.45 -8.19 12.41
C ALA A 52 -3.88 -8.48 12.89
N ILE A 53 -4.50 -7.47 13.49
CA ILE A 53 -5.93 -7.47 13.83
C ILE A 53 -6.66 -7.18 12.51
N THR A 54 -6.77 -8.18 11.64
CA THR A 54 -7.14 -7.95 10.25
C THR A 54 -8.62 -7.60 10.12
N PRO A 55 -8.99 -6.41 9.60
CA PRO A 55 -10.30 -6.24 8.99
C PRO A 55 -10.31 -7.07 7.70
N PHE A 56 -11.24 -8.03 7.60
CA PHE A 56 -11.54 -8.74 6.36
C PHE A 56 -11.61 -7.75 5.18
N GLY A 57 -10.92 -8.06 4.08
CA GLY A 57 -10.93 -7.25 2.85
C GLY A 57 -9.87 -6.14 2.74
N SER A 58 -8.88 -6.09 3.65
CA SER A 58 -7.75 -5.16 3.54
C SER A 58 -6.77 -5.56 2.42
N VAL A 59 -6.09 -4.57 1.84
CA VAL A 59 -4.98 -4.78 0.88
C VAL A 59 -3.64 -4.59 1.59
N TYR A 60 -2.77 -5.58 1.48
CA TYR A 60 -1.47 -5.59 2.13
C TYR A 60 -0.39 -4.99 1.23
N VAL A 61 0.48 -4.16 1.82
CA VAL A 61 1.61 -3.52 1.13
C VAL A 61 2.92 -3.88 1.83
N PRO A 62 4.02 -4.09 1.08
CA PRO A 62 5.33 -4.44 1.66
C PRO A 62 5.88 -3.25 2.44
N THR A 63 5.99 -3.42 3.77
CA THR A 63 6.51 -2.38 4.67
C THR A 63 7.78 -2.79 5.41
N ALA A 64 8.06 -4.08 5.47
CA ALA A 64 9.24 -4.63 6.14
C ALA A 64 10.37 -4.95 5.16
N LYS A 65 11.58 -5.16 5.71
CA LYS A 65 12.75 -5.69 4.98
C LYS A 65 13.06 -4.85 3.74
N SER A 66 12.96 -3.54 3.90
CA SER A 66 13.13 -2.54 2.85
C SER A 66 14.38 -1.69 3.12
N THR A 67 15.01 -1.25 2.03
CA THR A 67 16.12 -0.31 2.05
C THR A 67 15.60 1.05 1.62
N HIS A 68 15.95 2.10 2.36
CA HIS A 68 15.51 3.47 2.12
C HIS A 68 16.62 4.45 2.47
N ALA A 69 16.49 5.71 2.04
CA ALA A 69 17.47 6.75 2.31
C ALA A 69 17.68 6.91 3.83
N SER A 70 18.94 7.01 4.24
CA SER A 70 19.32 7.19 5.63
C SER A 70 19.30 8.66 6.04
N ASN A 71 19.00 8.91 7.31
CA ASN A 71 19.19 10.23 7.91
C ASN A 71 20.67 10.50 8.29
N CYS A 72 21.56 9.50 8.17
CA CYS A 72 22.97 9.61 8.53
C CYS A 72 23.87 10.17 7.41
N GLY A 73 23.29 10.65 6.29
CA GLY A 73 24.05 11.23 5.18
C GLY A 73 23.34 11.02 3.84
N LYS A 74 23.56 11.95 2.91
CA LYS A 74 22.86 11.99 1.62
C LYS A 74 23.03 10.71 0.77
N GLU A 75 24.21 10.10 0.84
CA GLU A 75 24.56 8.90 0.07
C GLU A 75 24.37 7.60 0.87
N ASN A 76 23.87 7.70 2.10
CA ASN A 76 23.72 6.56 3.00
C ASN A 76 22.32 5.95 2.87
N TYR A 77 22.24 4.63 3.02
CA TYR A 77 20.98 3.88 3.03
C TYR A 77 20.83 3.11 4.34
N THR A 78 19.59 2.99 4.81
CA THR A 78 19.23 2.20 5.98
C THR A 78 18.39 1.02 5.52
N TYR A 79 18.76 -0.19 5.95
CA TYR A 79 17.93 -1.37 5.83
C TYR A 79 17.08 -1.54 7.09
N SER A 80 15.76 -1.58 6.95
CA SER A 80 14.83 -1.80 8.06
C SER A 80 14.26 -3.22 8.01
N CYS A 81 14.59 -4.03 9.01
CA CYS A 81 14.01 -5.38 9.14
C CYS A 81 12.51 -5.35 9.45
N TRP A 82 12.03 -4.26 10.04
CA TRP A 82 10.65 -4.10 10.51
C TRP A 82 9.99 -2.92 9.80
N GLY A 83 8.71 -3.09 9.51
CA GLY A 83 7.84 -2.04 8.99
C GLY A 83 6.78 -1.68 10.00
N GLY A 84 6.15 -0.52 9.82
CA GLY A 84 4.98 -0.12 10.59
C GLY A 84 3.91 0.48 9.70
N MET A 85 2.76 0.82 10.29
CA MET A 85 1.69 1.53 9.59
C MET A 85 2.19 2.82 8.92
N SER A 86 3.20 3.49 9.51
CA SER A 86 3.80 4.69 8.94
C SER A 86 4.45 4.45 7.58
N SER A 87 4.96 3.24 7.33
CA SER A 87 5.57 2.83 6.07
C SER A 87 4.54 2.54 4.97
N ILE A 88 3.26 2.32 5.33
CA ILE A 88 2.16 2.19 4.37
C ILE A 88 1.96 3.51 3.62
N VAL A 89 2.00 4.63 4.36
CA VAL A 89 1.74 5.97 3.81
C VAL A 89 2.63 6.28 2.59
N PRO A 90 3.97 6.23 2.66
CA PRO A 90 4.82 6.54 1.51
C PRO A 90 4.69 5.50 0.39
N TYR A 91 4.50 4.21 0.72
CA TYR A 91 4.32 3.18 -0.31
C TYR A 91 3.06 3.44 -1.14
N VAL A 92 1.93 3.62 -0.49
CA VAL A 92 0.64 3.85 -1.15
C VAL A 92 0.60 5.21 -1.81
N ALA A 93 1.20 6.25 -1.22
CA ALA A 93 1.34 7.56 -1.87
C ALA A 93 2.13 7.46 -3.19
N GLY A 94 3.24 6.72 -3.19
CA GLY A 94 4.02 6.47 -4.41
C GLY A 94 3.22 5.70 -5.46
N MET A 95 2.54 4.63 -5.06
CA MET A 95 1.69 3.86 -5.98
C MET A 95 0.52 4.66 -6.53
N TYR A 96 -0.13 5.48 -5.71
CA TYR A 96 -1.21 6.34 -6.16
C TYR A 96 -0.70 7.43 -7.11
N ALA A 97 0.49 8.00 -6.85
CA ALA A 97 1.11 8.94 -7.78
C ALA A 97 1.43 8.31 -9.14
N LEU A 98 1.89 7.05 -9.17
CA LEU A 98 2.06 6.30 -10.42
C LEU A 98 0.72 6.04 -11.12
N ALA A 99 -0.33 5.71 -10.38
CA ALA A 99 -1.66 5.56 -10.94
C ALA A 99 -2.17 6.89 -11.56
N CYS A 100 -1.96 8.02 -10.90
CA CYS A 100 -2.28 9.35 -11.45
C CYS A 100 -1.44 9.71 -12.69
N GLN A 101 -0.26 9.11 -12.87
CA GLN A 101 0.53 9.27 -14.11
C GLN A 101 -0.02 8.43 -15.26
N ALA A 102 -0.62 7.29 -14.96
CA ALA A 102 -1.25 6.43 -15.95
C ALA A 102 -2.65 6.95 -16.33
N ASP A 103 -3.45 7.40 -15.36
CA ASP A 103 -4.77 8.00 -15.54
C ASP A 103 -4.89 9.21 -14.59
N ASP A 104 -4.86 10.43 -15.14
CA ASP A 104 -4.87 11.66 -14.35
C ASP A 104 -6.23 11.96 -13.68
N SER A 105 -7.28 11.22 -14.05
CA SER A 105 -8.63 11.35 -13.52
C SER A 105 -8.90 10.41 -12.32
N ILE A 106 -8.03 9.42 -12.09
CA ILE A 106 -8.25 8.39 -11.09
C ILE A 106 -8.37 8.96 -9.68
N THR A 107 -9.51 8.71 -9.04
CA THR A 107 -9.69 9.06 -7.63
C THR A 107 -9.04 8.02 -6.71
N PHE A 108 -8.74 8.40 -5.46
CA PHE A 108 -8.16 7.45 -4.51
C PHE A 108 -9.09 6.25 -4.20
N ASP A 109 -10.41 6.42 -4.28
CA ASP A 109 -11.33 5.31 -4.04
C ASP A 109 -11.35 4.32 -5.22
N GLU A 110 -11.24 4.81 -6.46
CA GLU A 110 -11.06 3.98 -7.66
C GLU A 110 -9.72 3.26 -7.61
N PHE A 111 -8.64 3.97 -7.27
CA PHE A 111 -7.32 3.36 -7.02
C PHE A 111 -7.40 2.24 -5.99
N TYR A 112 -8.06 2.45 -4.85
CA TYR A 112 -8.19 1.42 -3.82
C TYR A 112 -8.98 0.20 -4.33
N LYS A 113 -10.07 0.44 -5.05
CA LYS A 113 -10.88 -0.63 -5.65
C LYS A 113 -10.02 -1.44 -6.62
N LEU A 114 -9.33 -0.77 -7.53
CA LEU A 114 -8.46 -1.39 -8.51
C LEU A 114 -7.32 -2.18 -7.85
N ALA A 115 -6.67 -1.59 -6.84
CA ALA A 115 -5.63 -2.26 -6.07
C ALA A 115 -6.15 -3.53 -5.36
N SER A 116 -7.42 -3.56 -4.98
CA SER A 116 -8.04 -4.77 -4.42
C SER A 116 -8.43 -5.80 -5.47
N GLU A 117 -8.81 -5.38 -6.67
CA GLU A 117 -9.25 -6.26 -7.76
C GLU A 117 -8.07 -6.97 -8.44
N THR A 118 -6.96 -6.25 -8.60
CA THR A 118 -5.71 -6.74 -9.23
C THR A 118 -4.75 -7.44 -8.27
N ALA A 119 -5.02 -7.38 -6.96
CA ALA A 119 -4.16 -7.92 -5.92
C ALA A 119 -3.90 -9.43 -6.10
N TYR A 120 -2.66 -9.84 -5.80
CA TYR A 120 -2.36 -11.25 -5.61
C TYR A 120 -3.12 -11.78 -4.40
N ARG A 121 -3.59 -13.02 -4.50
CA ARG A 121 -4.29 -13.72 -3.41
C ARG A 121 -3.38 -14.81 -2.87
N SER A 122 -3.30 -14.87 -1.55
CA SER A 122 -2.52 -15.89 -0.85
C SER A 122 -3.23 -16.24 0.46
N GLU A 123 -2.79 -17.31 1.10
CA GLU A 123 -3.36 -17.82 2.35
C GLU A 123 -2.31 -17.79 3.45
N TYR A 124 -2.73 -17.41 4.65
CA TYR A 124 -1.87 -17.41 5.83
C TYR A 124 -2.65 -17.92 7.04
N THR A 125 -2.02 -18.78 7.84
CA THR A 125 -2.58 -19.29 9.08
C THR A 125 -2.20 -18.38 10.24
N PHE A 126 -3.11 -17.49 10.60
CA PHE A 126 -2.97 -16.63 11.76
C PHE A 126 -3.18 -17.41 13.05
N ALA A 127 -2.39 -17.12 14.09
CA ALA A 127 -2.53 -17.77 15.39
C ALA A 127 -3.94 -17.60 16.00
N THR A 128 -4.56 -16.43 15.80
CA THR A 128 -5.87 -16.10 16.39
C THR A 128 -7.07 -16.52 15.52
N TYR A 129 -6.94 -16.44 14.20
CA TYR A 129 -8.06 -16.56 13.27
C TYR A 129 -8.00 -17.81 12.38
N GLY A 130 -6.95 -18.63 12.52
CA GLY A 130 -6.71 -19.75 11.62
C GLY A 130 -6.34 -19.29 10.21
N MET A 131 -6.54 -20.18 9.24
CA MET A 131 -6.24 -19.92 7.83
C MET A 131 -7.17 -18.86 7.25
N GLN A 132 -6.60 -17.81 6.66
CA GLN A 132 -7.32 -16.72 6.04
C GLN A 132 -6.70 -16.38 4.69
N GLU A 133 -7.55 -16.05 3.70
CA GLU A 133 -7.11 -15.38 2.48
C GLU A 133 -6.71 -13.93 2.80
N TYR A 134 -5.61 -13.47 2.23
CA TYR A 134 -5.22 -12.07 2.23
C TYR A 134 -4.80 -11.62 0.83
N ARG A 135 -4.87 -10.30 0.62
CA ARG A 135 -4.63 -9.66 -0.68
C ARG A 135 -3.34 -8.86 -0.62
N ILE A 136 -2.40 -9.13 -1.51
CA ILE A 136 -1.14 -8.40 -1.64
C ILE A 136 -1.28 -7.45 -2.83
N ILE A 137 -0.95 -6.18 -2.64
CA ILE A 137 -0.96 -5.19 -3.72
C ILE A 137 -0.13 -5.69 -4.91
N ASN A 138 -0.67 -5.52 -6.12
CA ASN A 138 -0.03 -5.87 -7.37
C ASN A 138 0.23 -4.60 -8.20
N PRO A 139 1.40 -3.95 -8.04
CA PRO A 139 1.72 -2.73 -8.79
C PRO A 139 1.60 -2.89 -10.30
N GLY A 140 2.08 -4.01 -10.86
CA GLY A 140 2.02 -4.27 -12.30
C GLY A 140 0.58 -4.34 -12.80
N GLY A 141 -0.25 -5.15 -12.15
CA GLY A 141 -1.66 -5.30 -12.53
C GLY A 141 -2.47 -4.01 -12.41
N ILE A 142 -2.16 -3.14 -11.44
CA ILE A 142 -2.79 -1.80 -11.35
C ILE A 142 -2.48 -0.97 -12.58
N ILE A 143 -1.20 -0.89 -12.97
CA ILE A 143 -0.77 -0.04 -14.08
C ILE A 143 -1.26 -0.61 -15.42
N GLU A 144 -1.16 -1.92 -15.62
CA GLU A 144 -1.67 -2.60 -16.81
C GLU A 144 -3.15 -2.26 -17.04
N GLU A 145 -4.00 -2.43 -16.02
CA GLU A 145 -5.44 -2.15 -16.13
C GLU A 145 -5.75 -0.68 -16.42
N LEU A 146 -4.97 0.27 -15.87
CA LEU A 146 -5.16 1.69 -16.18
C LEU A 146 -4.79 2.00 -17.63
N THR A 147 -3.65 1.49 -18.09
CA THR A 147 -3.16 1.77 -19.45
C THR A 147 -3.97 1.07 -20.55
N GLU A 148 -4.53 -0.11 -20.30
CA GLU A 148 -5.37 -0.82 -21.28
C GLU A 148 -6.75 -0.17 -21.48
N ASN A 149 -7.24 0.57 -20.49
CA ASN A 149 -8.52 1.27 -20.57
C ASN A 149 -8.41 2.60 -21.33
N ASP A 150 -7.22 3.21 -21.32
CA ASP A 150 -6.92 4.39 -22.16
C ASP A 150 -6.87 4.07 -23.65
N GLU A 151 -6.36 2.89 -24.04
CA GLU A 151 -6.31 2.48 -25.47
C GLU A 151 -7.68 2.15 -26.07
N LYS A 152 -8.73 2.01 -25.23
CA LYS A 152 -10.10 1.68 -25.65
C LYS A 152 -11.05 2.89 -25.66
N SER A 153 -10.58 4.07 -25.27
CA SER A 153 -11.34 5.32 -25.15
C SER A 153 -11.12 6.25 -26.34
#